data_AF-A0A0G1TZQ9-F1
#
_entry.id   AF-A0A0G1TZQ9-F1
#
_cell.length_a   1.000
_cell.length_b   1.000
_cell.length_c   1.000
_cell.angle_alpha   90.00
_cell.angle_beta   90.00
_cell.angle_gamma   90.00
#
_symmetry.space_group_name_H-M   'P 1'
#
loop_
_entity.id
_entity.type
_entity.pdbx_description
1 polymer ?
#
loop_
_entity_poly.entity_id
_entity_poly.type
_entity_poly.pdbx_seq_one_letter_code
_entity_poly.pdbx_strand_id
1 'polypeptide(L)'
;MPYFPLYKVLDFFLWYFVAVPKRLFVILKRVVVLANYELALTLNIKLLFTPLFGDYTFVGRFIGFILRILILLFGAVALISLLFLLFLVPVFWVLLPVLIFIYVEWWALLVFAFVLTVKLMVDWEAPQKKVTQVGSGDVTGSFRPQVAKYIALLKSPNANGFNLFMEDSDILVLRKRLELLHPSFVEKFAGELRSHSVSEAGARAYAYAKKHETRCVEKEHLFLALLSLLPKSETLLATFSLTLETCEGAVVWVVSERERLSKVFFWQEDYVLPKMGGVNRGMTGRVTPLLDSVSSDFTEHARRGHFEKVIGKEKIIVEVAQLLGSSKVNVLLVGEPGCGKTSLVKGIASKIIAGVDFDSLKFKRIVSLEPGSLVAGTKGAGDLTEKLNKVLEEIKKSGDVILFIDEIHNLLINSSGEGSDVSAIFSVLEPSLSSGDLQFIGATNIENYRKYIEPNGAFSRLFQLVEVPEASPQDTLEILGIMALKYEVVNKIVISYPALVKTVELSKKLIHERVLPDKAVEVLNRAAAKESTDDRYLTVQDVTEVISDVTHVPAAAVTQEESAKLLNVPLLALHTIWDNLGHQFMKNYLLKKKFDTTGEILDEINKIPEFIEATKGKAGPSLL
;
A
#
# COMPACT_ATOMS: atom_id res chain seq x y z
N MET A 1 -18.75 39.35 30.85
CA MET A 1 -19.40 38.02 30.94
C MET A 1 -19.77 37.59 29.53
N PRO A 2 -19.15 36.56 28.94
CA PRO A 2 -19.53 36.11 27.61
C PRO A 2 -20.85 35.34 27.73
N TYR A 3 -21.84 35.74 26.93
CA TYR A 3 -23.11 35.04 26.82
C TYR A 3 -22.85 33.57 26.47
N PHE A 4 -23.19 32.64 27.38
CA PHE A 4 -23.20 31.22 27.08
C PHE A 4 -24.22 31.00 25.96
N PRO A 5 -23.83 30.53 24.77
CA PRO A 5 -24.77 30.49 23.66
C PRO A 5 -25.88 29.47 23.93
N LEU A 6 -27.13 29.93 23.97
CA LEU A 6 -28.30 29.08 24.25
C LEU A 6 -28.36 27.84 23.33
N TYR A 7 -27.86 27.97 22.10
CA TYR A 7 -27.80 26.87 21.12
C TYR A 7 -26.91 25.70 21.58
N LYS A 8 -25.83 25.96 22.35
CA LYS A 8 -24.95 24.90 22.87
C LYS A 8 -25.62 24.07 23.95
N VAL A 9 -26.51 24.67 24.73
CA VAL A 9 -27.29 23.97 25.75
C VAL A 9 -28.34 23.08 25.09
N LEU A 10 -29.05 23.59 24.07
CA LEU A 10 -29.98 22.78 23.28
C LEU A 10 -29.29 21.60 22.59
N ASP A 11 -28.11 21.84 22.00
CA ASP A 11 -27.29 20.80 21.40
C ASP A 11 -26.77 19.77 22.42
N PHE A 12 -26.50 20.18 23.66
CA PHE A 12 -26.20 19.24 24.75
C PHE A 12 -27.39 18.31 25.03
N PHE A 13 -28.60 18.84 25.13
CA PHE A 13 -29.79 18.02 25.39
C PHE A 13 -30.08 17.05 24.24
N LEU A 14 -29.99 17.50 22.99
CA LEU A 14 -30.13 16.64 21.81
C LEU A 14 -29.06 15.54 21.79
N TRP A 15 -27.82 15.89 22.11
CA TRP A 15 -26.74 14.92 22.20
C TRP A 15 -26.99 13.88 23.31
N TYR A 16 -27.37 14.32 24.51
CA TYR A 16 -27.52 13.46 25.67
C TYR A 16 -28.70 12.49 25.51
N PHE A 17 -29.86 12.98 25.08
CA PHE A 17 -31.09 12.17 25.01
C PHE A 17 -31.26 11.42 23.69
N VAL A 18 -30.63 11.88 22.60
CA VAL A 18 -30.82 11.26 21.27
C VAL A 18 -29.53 10.64 20.76
N ALA A 19 -28.43 11.40 20.71
CA ALA A 19 -27.20 10.93 20.08
C ALA A 19 -26.50 9.84 20.90
N VAL A 20 -26.38 9.99 22.23
CA VAL A 20 -25.68 9.01 23.08
C VAL A 20 -26.42 7.67 23.16
N PRO A 21 -27.74 7.60 23.40
CA PRO A 21 -28.45 6.32 23.39
C PRO A 21 -28.35 5.61 22.04
N LYS A 22 -28.42 6.36 20.93
CA LYS A 22 -28.21 5.81 19.58
C LYS A 22 -26.79 5.24 19.43
N ARG A 23 -25.76 5.95 19.90
CA ARG A 23 -24.36 5.47 19.88
C ARG A 23 -24.17 4.23 20.75
N LEU A 24 -24.70 4.22 21.98
CA LEU A 24 -24.67 3.07 22.89
C LEU A 24 -25.32 1.84 22.26
N PHE A 25 -26.48 2.01 21.62
CA PHE A 25 -27.13 0.93 20.89
C PHE A 25 -26.27 0.39 19.75
N VAL A 26 -25.64 1.27 18.95
CA VAL A 26 -24.72 0.85 17.87
C VAL A 26 -23.51 0.09 18.41
N ILE A 27 -22.89 0.59 19.48
CA ILE A 27 -21.75 -0.06 20.17
C ILE A 27 -22.15 -1.45 20.66
N LEU A 28 -23.23 -1.55 21.43
CA LEU A 28 -23.69 -2.82 21.99
C LEU A 28 -24.09 -3.81 20.88
N LYS A 29 -24.74 -3.35 19.81
CA LYS A 29 -25.04 -4.18 18.63
C LYS A 29 -23.76 -4.74 18.02
N ARG A 30 -22.72 -3.92 17.90
CA ARG A 30 -21.41 -4.38 17.41
C ARG A 30 -20.78 -5.40 18.36
N VAL A 31 -20.91 -5.22 19.69
CA VAL A 31 -20.37 -6.17 20.69
C VAL A 31 -21.07 -7.52 20.56
N VAL A 32 -22.39 -7.52 20.41
CA VAL A 32 -23.17 -8.74 20.17
C VAL A 32 -22.69 -9.47 18.92
N VAL A 33 -22.41 -8.74 17.83
CA VAL A 33 -21.90 -9.33 16.59
C VAL A 33 -20.50 -9.93 16.78
N LEU A 34 -19.58 -9.20 17.43
CA LEU A 34 -18.23 -9.71 17.73
C LEU A 34 -18.26 -10.92 18.67
N ALA A 35 -19.10 -10.87 19.71
CA ALA A 35 -19.28 -12.00 20.62
C ALA A 35 -19.80 -13.24 19.87
N ASN A 36 -20.74 -13.06 18.93
CA ASN A 36 -21.19 -14.17 18.07
C ASN A 36 -20.06 -14.71 17.17
N TYR A 37 -19.13 -13.84 16.73
CA TYR A 37 -17.96 -14.27 15.94
C TYR A 37 -16.97 -15.09 16.78
N GLU A 38 -16.64 -14.64 17.99
CA GLU A 38 -15.73 -15.34 18.90
C GLU A 38 -16.33 -16.65 19.43
N LEU A 39 -17.61 -16.62 19.82
CA LEU A 39 -18.33 -17.81 20.30
C LEU A 39 -18.73 -18.76 19.17
N ALA A 40 -18.63 -18.31 17.92
CA ALA A 40 -19.00 -19.04 16.71
C ALA A 40 -20.40 -19.69 16.78
N LEU A 41 -21.36 -19.06 17.48
CA LEU A 41 -22.63 -19.69 17.82
C LEU A 41 -23.44 -20.02 16.56
N THR A 42 -23.64 -19.06 15.65
CA THR A 42 -24.37 -19.30 14.39
C THR A 42 -23.72 -20.40 13.54
N LEU A 43 -22.38 -20.49 13.58
CA LEU A 43 -21.63 -21.49 12.83
C LEU A 43 -21.80 -22.88 13.45
N ASN A 44 -21.68 -22.99 14.78
CA ASN A 44 -21.86 -24.25 15.49
C ASN A 44 -23.28 -24.81 15.40
N ILE A 45 -24.30 -23.95 15.25
CA ILE A 45 -25.66 -24.39 14.91
C ILE A 45 -25.67 -25.08 13.54
N LYS A 46 -25.11 -24.44 12.51
CA LYS A 46 -25.05 -25.01 11.15
C LYS A 46 -24.25 -26.30 11.09
N LEU A 47 -23.23 -26.39 11.93
CA LEU A 47 -22.27 -27.50 11.97
C LEU A 47 -22.59 -28.53 13.06
N LEU A 48 -23.77 -28.49 13.70
CA LEU A 48 -24.11 -29.31 14.87
C LEU A 48 -23.84 -30.80 14.69
N PHE A 49 -24.13 -31.33 13.49
CA PHE A 49 -23.95 -32.74 13.15
C PHE A 49 -22.67 -33.04 12.36
N THR A 50 -21.82 -32.03 12.16
CA THR A 50 -20.53 -32.22 11.50
C THR A 50 -19.48 -32.65 12.52
N PRO A 51 -18.70 -33.70 12.22
CA PRO A 51 -17.69 -34.21 13.14
C PRO A 51 -16.62 -33.17 13.45
N LEU A 52 -16.03 -33.29 14.64
CA LEU A 52 -14.88 -32.48 15.04
C LEU A 52 -13.63 -33.00 14.30
N PHE A 53 -12.78 -32.10 13.80
CA PHE A 53 -11.54 -32.45 13.10
C PHE A 53 -11.72 -33.45 11.95
N GLY A 54 -12.86 -33.43 11.24
CA GLY A 54 -13.11 -34.38 10.14
C GLY A 54 -13.03 -35.86 10.53
N ASP A 55 -13.23 -36.22 11.81
CA ASP A 55 -13.30 -37.61 12.25
C ASP A 55 -14.74 -38.14 12.08
N TYR A 56 -14.98 -38.78 10.94
CA TYR A 56 -16.29 -39.31 10.58
C TYR A 56 -16.69 -40.58 11.32
N THR A 57 -15.86 -41.10 12.23
CA THR A 57 -16.22 -42.23 13.09
C THR A 57 -17.42 -41.88 13.98
N PHE A 58 -18.13 -42.90 14.47
CA PHE A 58 -19.25 -42.72 15.38
C PHE A 58 -18.82 -41.96 16.66
N VAL A 59 -17.63 -42.27 17.17
CA VAL A 59 -17.04 -41.64 18.36
C VAL A 59 -16.73 -40.16 18.09
N GLY A 60 -16.07 -39.85 16.95
CA GLY A 60 -15.76 -38.47 16.57
C GLY A 60 -17.00 -37.60 16.38
N ARG A 61 -18.06 -38.14 15.76
CA ARG A 61 -19.36 -37.45 15.64
C ARG A 61 -20.02 -37.21 16.99
N PHE A 62 -20.00 -38.20 17.89
CA PHE A 62 -20.60 -38.09 19.21
C PHE A 62 -19.89 -37.04 20.09
N ILE A 63 -18.55 -37.08 20.13
CA ILE A 63 -17.73 -36.10 20.85
C ILE A 63 -17.94 -34.69 20.27
N GLY A 64 -17.93 -34.56 18.94
CA GLY A 64 -18.17 -33.28 18.26
C GLY A 64 -19.55 -32.71 18.57
N PHE A 65 -20.59 -33.54 18.57
CA PHE A 65 -21.95 -33.13 18.93
C PHE A 65 -22.04 -32.61 20.37
N ILE A 66 -21.46 -33.32 21.34
CA ILE A 66 -21.45 -32.90 22.76
C ILE A 66 -20.70 -31.57 22.92
N LEU A 67 -19.50 -31.45 22.36
CA LEU A 67 -18.71 -30.22 22.46
C LEU A 67 -19.42 -29.03 21.81
N ARG A 68 -20.02 -29.20 20.63
CA ARG A 68 -20.80 -28.14 19.98
C ARG A 68 -22.02 -27.75 20.81
N ILE A 69 -22.73 -28.70 21.41
CA ILE A 69 -23.86 -28.40 22.31
C ILE A 69 -23.40 -27.58 23.52
N LEU A 70 -22.28 -27.95 24.14
CA LEU A 70 -21.72 -27.18 25.25
C LEU A 70 -21.38 -25.76 24.81
N ILE A 71 -20.69 -25.59 23.68
CA ILE A 71 -20.36 -24.27 23.12
C ILE A 71 -21.65 -23.47 22.82
N LEU A 72 -22.68 -24.11 22.28
CA LEU A 72 -23.97 -23.47 21.99
C LEU A 72 -24.68 -23.02 23.27
N LEU A 73 -24.70 -23.84 24.33
CA LEU A 73 -25.30 -23.49 25.61
C LEU A 73 -24.60 -22.29 26.25
N PHE A 74 -23.27 -22.36 26.42
CA PHE A 74 -22.49 -21.26 27.00
C PHE A 74 -22.59 -20.00 26.13
N GLY A 75 -22.47 -20.16 24.82
CA GLY A 75 -22.57 -19.05 23.88
C GLY A 75 -23.96 -18.41 23.89
N ALA A 76 -25.03 -19.19 24.00
CA ALA A 76 -26.40 -18.67 24.03
C ALA A 76 -26.65 -17.87 25.30
N VAL A 77 -26.20 -18.36 26.45
CA VAL A 77 -26.28 -17.61 27.72
C VAL A 77 -25.53 -16.28 27.62
N ALA A 78 -24.31 -16.29 27.09
CA ALA A 78 -23.53 -15.06 26.90
C ALA A 78 -24.20 -14.08 25.93
N LEU A 79 -24.74 -14.57 24.82
CA LEU A 79 -25.38 -13.74 23.79
C LEU A 79 -26.73 -13.17 24.27
N ILE A 80 -27.54 -13.96 24.99
CA ILE A 80 -28.78 -13.48 25.63
C ILE A 80 -28.47 -12.41 26.67
N SER A 81 -27.44 -12.60 27.49
CA SER A 81 -26.98 -11.60 28.46
C SER A 81 -26.57 -10.29 27.76
N LEU A 82 -25.81 -10.37 26.66
CA LEU A 82 -25.43 -9.21 25.86
C LEU A 82 -26.64 -8.53 25.19
N LEU A 83 -27.63 -9.29 24.72
CA LEU A 83 -28.88 -8.74 24.18
C LEU A 83 -29.72 -8.03 25.25
N PHE A 84 -29.70 -8.54 26.49
CA PHE A 84 -30.34 -7.87 27.62
C PHE A 84 -29.66 -6.54 27.92
N LEU A 85 -28.31 -6.51 27.94
CA LEU A 85 -27.54 -5.28 28.11
C LEU A 85 -27.76 -4.28 26.96
N LEU A 86 -27.91 -4.76 25.72
CA LEU A 86 -28.23 -3.93 24.55
C LEU A 86 -29.48 -3.07 24.75
N PHE A 87 -30.49 -3.62 25.44
CA PHE A 87 -31.72 -2.89 25.75
C PHE A 87 -31.61 -2.06 27.04
N LEU A 88 -31.01 -2.61 28.09
CA LEU A 88 -31.02 -1.99 29.41
C LEU A 88 -30.10 -0.76 29.51
N VAL A 89 -28.93 -0.80 28.88
CA VAL A 89 -27.92 0.28 28.99
C VAL A 89 -28.40 1.62 28.41
N PRO A 90 -28.99 1.69 27.19
CA PRO A 90 -29.52 2.94 26.67
C PRO A 90 -30.68 3.50 27.51
N VAL A 91 -31.56 2.64 28.02
CA VAL A 91 -32.68 3.03 28.89
C VAL A 91 -32.15 3.59 30.21
N PHE A 92 -31.19 2.91 30.84
CA PHE A 92 -30.54 3.37 32.06
C PHE A 92 -29.83 4.71 31.86
N TRP A 93 -29.16 4.92 30.72
CA TRP A 93 -28.52 6.19 30.39
C TRP A 93 -29.52 7.35 30.34
N VAL A 94 -30.68 7.16 29.70
CA VAL A 94 -31.73 8.19 29.62
C VAL A 94 -32.33 8.51 31.00
N LEU A 95 -32.47 7.49 31.84
CA LEU A 95 -33.00 7.63 33.20
C LEU A 95 -31.96 8.14 34.22
N LEU A 96 -30.68 8.09 33.88
CA LEU A 96 -29.56 8.44 34.76
C LEU A 96 -29.72 9.84 35.40
N PRO A 97 -30.10 10.92 34.69
CA PRO A 97 -30.27 12.23 35.32
C PRO A 97 -31.39 12.25 36.36
N VAL A 98 -32.49 11.53 36.09
CA VAL A 98 -33.63 11.42 37.01
C VAL A 98 -33.24 10.61 38.25
N LEU A 99 -32.52 9.50 38.07
CA LEU A 99 -32.01 8.69 39.17
C LEU A 99 -31.02 9.48 40.04
N ILE A 100 -30.04 10.17 39.43
CA ILE A 100 -29.09 11.00 40.17
C ILE A 100 -29.84 12.10 40.94
N PHE A 101 -30.85 12.73 40.34
CA PHE A 101 -31.64 13.76 41.03
C PHE A 101 -32.39 13.21 42.25
N ILE A 102 -32.96 12.01 42.14
CA ILE A 102 -33.70 11.36 43.24
C ILE A 102 -32.76 10.96 44.40
N TYR A 103 -31.55 10.47 44.10
CA TYR A 103 -30.67 9.86 45.11
C TYR A 103 -29.54 10.77 45.61
N VAL A 104 -29.14 11.79 44.85
CA VAL A 104 -27.89 12.56 45.05
C VAL A 104 -28.16 14.07 45.19
N GLU A 105 -29.42 14.48 45.14
CA GLU A 105 -29.93 15.84 45.35
C GLU A 105 -29.13 16.94 44.60
N TRP A 106 -28.49 17.86 45.32
CA TRP A 106 -27.81 19.05 44.77
C TRP A 106 -26.54 18.72 43.99
N TRP A 107 -25.90 17.58 44.27
CA TRP A 107 -24.68 17.13 43.58
C TRP A 107 -24.98 16.64 42.16
N ALA A 108 -26.24 16.35 41.84
CA ALA A 108 -26.69 16.01 40.49
C ALA A 108 -26.34 17.10 39.47
N LEU A 109 -26.47 18.37 39.88
CA LEU A 109 -26.14 19.52 39.05
C LEU A 109 -24.63 19.62 38.78
N LEU A 110 -23.79 19.24 39.77
CA LEU A 110 -22.34 19.20 39.59
C LEU A 110 -21.91 18.08 38.64
N VAL A 111 -22.51 16.90 38.74
CA VAL A 111 -22.26 15.78 37.82
C VAL A 111 -22.71 16.14 36.40
N PHE A 112 -23.88 16.74 36.25
CA PHE A 112 -24.38 17.19 34.95
C PHE A 112 -23.52 18.31 34.35
N ALA A 113 -23.10 19.28 35.17
CA ALA A 113 -22.16 20.31 34.77
C ALA A 113 -20.80 19.71 34.37
N PHE A 114 -20.32 18.69 35.07
CA PHE A 114 -19.09 17.97 34.72
C PHE A 114 -19.22 17.21 33.40
N VAL A 115 -20.33 16.51 33.15
CA VAL A 115 -20.56 15.83 31.87
C VAL A 115 -20.68 16.84 30.73
N LEU A 116 -21.33 17.99 30.97
CA LEU A 116 -21.41 19.10 30.02
C LEU A 116 -20.03 19.70 29.72
N THR A 117 -19.19 19.94 30.73
CA THR A 117 -17.83 20.46 30.52
C THR A 117 -16.95 19.47 29.78
N VAL A 118 -17.06 18.17 30.09
CA VAL A 118 -16.36 17.11 29.35
C VAL A 118 -16.83 17.05 27.90
N LYS A 119 -18.15 17.10 27.61
CA LYS A 119 -18.66 17.17 26.22
C LYS A 119 -18.10 18.38 25.48
N LEU A 120 -18.15 19.55 26.10
CA LEU A 120 -17.65 20.79 25.51
C LEU A 120 -16.13 20.77 25.26
N MET A 121 -15.36 20.05 26.09
CA MET A 121 -13.93 19.82 25.85
C MET A 121 -13.69 18.81 24.72
N VAL A 122 -14.44 17.72 24.65
CA VAL A 122 -14.27 16.68 23.62
C VAL A 122 -14.67 17.18 22.23
N ASP A 123 -15.76 17.95 22.13
CA ASP A 123 -16.22 18.52 20.86
C ASP A 123 -15.42 19.77 20.43
N TRP A 124 -14.46 20.23 21.23
CA TRP A 124 -13.68 21.46 20.96
C TRP A 124 -12.85 21.38 19.68
N GLU A 125 -12.39 20.18 19.30
CA GLU A 125 -11.51 19.97 18.14
C GLU A 125 -12.12 19.09 17.05
N ALA A 126 -13.33 18.56 17.25
CA ALA A 126 -13.98 17.67 16.30
C ALA A 126 -14.71 18.46 15.18
N PRO A 127 -14.58 18.05 13.89
CA PRO A 127 -15.40 18.60 12.81
C PRO A 127 -16.87 18.20 12.99
N GLN A 128 -17.80 19.07 12.57
CA GLN A 128 -19.24 18.84 12.76
C GLN A 128 -19.81 17.76 11.83
N LYS A 129 -19.28 17.66 10.60
CA LYS A 129 -19.68 16.71 9.57
C LYS A 129 -18.45 16.22 8.80
N LYS A 130 -18.58 15.09 8.10
CA LYS A 130 -17.54 14.61 7.18
C LYS A 130 -17.69 15.22 5.80
N VAL A 131 -16.62 15.21 5.01
CA VAL A 131 -16.63 15.65 3.60
C VAL A 131 -17.70 14.91 2.79
N THR A 132 -17.86 13.60 3.01
CA THR A 132 -18.87 12.77 2.32
C THR A 132 -20.32 13.06 2.73
N GLN A 133 -20.53 13.67 3.90
CA GLN A 133 -21.85 13.99 4.45
C GLN A 133 -22.32 15.40 4.10
N VAL A 134 -21.43 16.24 3.55
CA VAL A 134 -21.73 17.61 3.17
C VAL A 134 -22.10 17.64 1.68
N GLY A 135 -23.31 18.13 1.37
CA GLY A 135 -23.75 18.37 -0.01
C GLY A 135 -23.05 19.59 -0.63
N SER A 136 -23.63 20.16 -1.69
CA SER A 136 -23.14 21.41 -2.31
C SER A 136 -23.45 22.69 -1.50
N GLY A 137 -23.90 22.54 -0.25
CA GLY A 137 -24.30 23.64 0.65
C GLY A 137 -23.17 24.12 1.56
N ASP A 138 -23.46 24.30 2.86
CA ASP A 138 -22.50 24.83 3.85
C ASP A 138 -21.29 23.89 4.05
N VAL A 139 -20.21 24.23 3.34
CA VAL A 139 -18.94 23.51 3.30
C VAL A 139 -18.21 23.57 4.65
N THR A 140 -18.47 24.62 5.44
CA THR A 140 -17.73 24.90 6.69
C THR A 140 -17.95 23.83 7.76
N GLY A 141 -19.06 23.08 7.70
CA GLY A 141 -19.34 21.96 8.59
C GLY A 141 -18.32 20.80 8.49
N SER A 142 -17.61 20.68 7.36
CA SER A 142 -16.57 19.67 7.15
C SER A 142 -15.17 20.09 7.62
N PHE A 143 -15.01 21.36 8.02
CA PHE A 143 -13.70 21.89 8.39
C PHE A 143 -13.42 21.56 9.85
N ARG A 144 -12.17 21.21 10.15
CA ARG A 144 -11.74 21.22 11.55
C ARG A 144 -11.87 22.65 12.11
N PRO A 145 -12.25 22.82 13.39
CA PRO A 145 -12.38 24.15 14.01
C PRO A 145 -11.14 25.03 13.85
N GLN A 146 -9.95 24.41 13.87
CA GLN A 146 -8.68 25.09 13.65
C GLN A 146 -8.54 25.65 12.22
N VAL A 147 -9.00 24.95 11.19
CA VAL A 147 -9.00 25.43 9.80
C VAL A 147 -9.92 26.64 9.65
N ALA A 148 -11.12 26.58 10.24
CA ALA A 148 -12.03 27.73 10.25
C ALA A 148 -11.44 28.94 10.97
N LYS A 149 -10.73 28.73 12.09
CA LYS A 149 -9.98 29.77 12.81
C LYS A 149 -8.88 30.38 11.94
N TYR A 150 -8.08 29.56 11.25
CA TYR A 150 -7.03 30.07 10.36
C TYR A 150 -7.59 30.83 9.16
N ILE A 151 -8.68 30.36 8.54
CA ILE A 151 -9.36 31.10 7.48
C ILE A 151 -9.84 32.48 7.99
N ALA A 152 -10.39 32.54 9.20
CA ALA A 152 -10.80 33.81 9.81
C ALA A 152 -9.60 34.73 10.10
N LEU A 153 -8.49 34.18 10.60
CA LEU A 153 -7.25 34.92 10.85
C LEU A 153 -6.62 35.45 9.56
N LEU A 154 -6.57 34.65 8.50
CA LEU A 154 -6.02 35.04 7.20
C LEU A 154 -6.89 36.10 6.49
N LYS A 155 -8.20 36.15 6.78
CA LYS A 155 -9.10 37.22 6.30
C LYS A 155 -8.92 38.53 7.06
N SER A 156 -8.36 38.48 8.27
CA SER A 156 -8.14 39.69 9.05
C SER A 156 -6.98 40.51 8.45
N PRO A 157 -7.04 41.85 8.49
CA PRO A 157 -6.00 42.72 7.92
C PRO A 157 -4.66 42.67 8.69
N ASN A 158 -4.57 41.90 9.78
CA ASN A 158 -3.34 41.75 10.56
C ASN A 158 -2.41 40.72 9.91
N ALA A 159 -1.23 41.18 9.46
CA ALA A 159 -0.21 40.36 8.79
C ALA A 159 0.29 39.14 9.60
N ASN A 160 0.08 39.12 10.92
CA ASN A 160 0.52 38.02 11.79
C ASN A 160 -0.25 36.71 11.58
N GLY A 161 -1.45 36.74 11.00
CA GLY A 161 -2.26 35.54 10.79
C GLY A 161 -1.59 34.51 9.87
N PHE A 162 -0.85 34.97 8.87
CA PHE A 162 -0.11 34.11 7.94
C PHE A 162 1.10 33.45 8.60
N ASN A 163 1.92 34.24 9.33
CA ASN A 163 3.09 33.70 10.04
C ASN A 163 2.68 32.64 11.07
N LEU A 164 1.61 32.90 11.84
CA LEU A 164 1.04 31.94 12.79
C LEU A 164 0.54 30.66 12.13
N PHE A 165 0.10 30.71 10.88
CA PHE A 165 -0.29 29.52 10.12
C PHE A 165 0.93 28.74 9.65
N MET A 166 1.98 29.43 9.20
CA MET A 166 3.23 28.83 8.70
C MET A 166 4.11 28.24 9.81
N GLU A 167 3.93 28.67 11.06
CA GLU A 167 4.57 28.15 12.27
C GLU A 167 3.78 27.04 12.96
N ASP A 168 2.55 26.74 12.50
CA ASP A 168 1.77 25.63 13.05
C ASP A 168 2.50 24.30 12.89
N SER A 169 2.42 23.43 13.91
CA SER A 169 3.18 22.17 13.95
C SER A 169 2.89 21.25 12.77
N ASP A 170 1.63 21.16 12.32
CA ASP A 170 1.24 20.29 11.22
C ASP A 170 1.80 20.83 9.88
N ILE A 171 1.73 22.15 9.69
CA ILE A 171 2.28 22.82 8.51
C ILE A 171 3.81 22.76 8.50
N LEU A 172 4.45 22.86 9.66
CA LEU A 172 5.91 22.73 9.77
C LEU A 172 6.36 21.32 9.37
N VAL A 173 5.64 20.27 9.79
CA VAL A 173 5.89 18.88 9.34
C VAL A 173 5.69 18.74 7.84
N LEU A 174 4.63 19.31 7.27
CA LEU A 174 4.39 19.29 5.83
C LEU A 174 5.50 20.03 5.06
N ARG A 175 5.93 21.21 5.54
CA ARG A 175 7.02 21.98 4.94
C ARG A 175 8.34 21.23 4.99
N LYS A 176 8.64 20.57 6.12
CA LYS A 176 9.75 19.62 6.22
C LYS A 176 9.64 18.58 5.10
N ARG A 177 8.50 17.88 5.00
CA ARG A 177 8.28 16.81 4.00
C ARG A 177 8.33 17.29 2.55
N LEU A 178 8.23 18.59 2.30
CA LEU A 178 8.39 19.24 1.01
C LEU A 178 9.76 19.91 0.79
N GLU A 179 10.69 19.81 1.73
CA GLU A 179 11.99 20.50 1.68
C GLU A 179 11.88 22.05 1.69
N LEU A 180 10.73 22.57 2.14
CA LEU A 180 10.40 24.00 2.20
C LEU A 180 10.79 24.65 3.55
N LEU A 181 12.00 24.32 4.03
CA LEU A 181 12.52 24.83 5.30
C LEU A 181 13.18 26.21 5.17
N HIS A 182 13.54 26.62 3.96
CA HIS A 182 14.24 27.88 3.75
C HIS A 182 13.37 29.09 4.12
N PRO A 183 13.85 30.04 4.96
CA PRO A 183 13.06 31.18 5.42
C PRO A 183 12.49 32.05 4.29
N SER A 184 13.23 32.19 3.19
CA SER A 184 12.82 32.98 2.01
C SER A 184 11.53 32.48 1.34
N PHE A 185 11.15 31.21 1.54
CA PHE A 185 9.88 30.70 1.03
C PHE A 185 8.70 31.43 1.66
N VAL A 186 8.73 31.60 2.99
CA VAL A 186 7.62 32.22 3.74
C VAL A 186 7.46 33.69 3.33
N GLU A 187 8.57 34.40 3.16
CA GLU A 187 8.58 35.81 2.73
C GLU A 187 8.02 35.98 1.31
N LYS A 188 8.49 35.16 0.35
CA LYS A 188 7.99 35.19 -1.03
C LYS A 188 6.52 34.81 -1.11
N PHE A 189 6.10 33.79 -0.35
CA PHE A 189 4.71 33.37 -0.29
C PHE A 189 3.82 34.48 0.27
N ALA A 190 4.21 35.08 1.38
CA ALA A 190 3.46 36.17 2.00
C ALA A 190 3.31 37.37 1.06
N GLY A 191 4.38 37.71 0.32
CA GLY A 191 4.37 38.82 -0.64
C GLY A 191 3.44 38.63 -1.84
N GLU A 192 3.17 37.38 -2.24
CA GLU A 192 2.29 37.08 -3.38
C GLU A 192 0.82 36.85 -2.99
N LEU A 193 0.53 36.63 -1.70
CA LEU A 193 -0.80 36.31 -1.22
C LEU A 193 -1.70 37.57 -1.18
N ARG A 194 -2.84 37.52 -1.87
CA ARG A 194 -3.84 38.61 -1.89
C ARG A 194 -5.03 38.31 -0.99
N SER A 195 -5.67 39.35 -0.45
CA SER A 195 -6.85 39.21 0.43
C SER A 195 -8.04 38.50 -0.22
N HIS A 196 -8.26 38.70 -1.53
CA HIS A 196 -9.31 38.02 -2.29
C HIS A 196 -9.04 36.52 -2.49
N SER A 197 -7.78 36.10 -2.56
CA SER A 197 -7.43 34.68 -2.66
C SER A 197 -7.84 33.91 -1.40
N VAL A 198 -7.77 34.54 -0.23
CA VAL A 198 -8.09 33.91 1.06
C VAL A 198 -9.58 33.56 1.19
N SER A 199 -10.49 34.32 0.56
CA SER A 199 -11.93 34.03 0.63
C SER A 199 -12.29 32.75 -0.13
N GLU A 200 -11.60 32.45 -1.24
CA GLU A 200 -11.79 31.25 -2.06
C GLU A 200 -11.04 30.03 -1.52
N ALA A 201 -10.02 30.22 -0.67
CA ALA A 201 -9.16 29.16 -0.16
C ALA A 201 -9.93 28.03 0.54
N GLY A 202 -10.98 28.35 1.30
CA GLY A 202 -11.81 27.33 1.94
C GLY A 202 -12.54 26.43 0.94
N ALA A 203 -13.12 27.01 -0.12
CA ALA A 203 -13.83 26.24 -1.14
C ALA A 203 -12.89 25.31 -1.91
N ARG A 204 -11.68 25.78 -2.23
CA ARG A 204 -10.65 24.94 -2.87
C ARG A 204 -10.11 23.86 -1.94
N ALA A 205 -9.88 24.16 -0.67
CA ALA A 205 -9.43 23.16 0.32
C ALA A 205 -10.45 22.00 0.43
N TYR A 206 -11.74 22.32 0.40
CA TYR A 206 -12.79 21.31 0.32
C TYR A 206 -12.77 20.50 -0.98
N ALA A 207 -12.54 21.16 -2.12
CA ALA A 207 -12.44 20.47 -3.40
C ALA A 207 -11.31 19.45 -3.42
N TYR A 208 -10.13 19.79 -2.86
CA TYR A 208 -9.01 18.85 -2.70
C TYR A 208 -9.34 17.71 -1.73
N ALA A 209 -9.93 18.01 -0.57
CA ALA A 209 -10.34 16.99 0.39
C ALA A 209 -11.37 16.01 -0.21
N LYS A 210 -12.32 16.53 -1.01
CA LYS A 210 -13.31 15.72 -1.72
C LYS A 210 -12.68 14.88 -2.84
N LYS A 211 -11.71 15.43 -3.58
CA LYS A 211 -10.98 14.72 -4.64
C LYS A 211 -10.27 13.48 -4.10
N HIS A 212 -9.70 13.57 -2.90
CA HIS A 212 -8.92 12.50 -2.26
C HIS A 212 -9.67 11.70 -1.21
N GLU A 213 -11.01 11.87 -1.14
CA GLU A 213 -11.89 11.15 -0.22
C GLU A 213 -11.48 11.22 1.27
N THR A 214 -10.87 12.33 1.70
CA THR A 214 -10.44 12.50 3.10
C THR A 214 -11.63 12.73 4.03
N ARG A 215 -11.49 12.35 5.30
CA ARG A 215 -12.60 12.40 6.29
C ARG A 215 -13.07 13.84 6.55
N CYS A 216 -12.13 14.76 6.66
CA CYS A 216 -12.37 16.17 6.99
C CYS A 216 -11.33 17.08 6.31
N VAL A 217 -11.67 18.37 6.19
CA VAL A 217 -10.72 19.36 5.67
C VAL A 217 -9.72 19.71 6.77
N GLU A 218 -8.46 19.36 6.52
CA GLU A 218 -7.31 19.62 7.40
C GLU A 218 -6.51 20.87 6.98
N LYS A 219 -5.52 21.28 7.79
CA LYS A 219 -4.73 22.51 7.57
C LYS A 219 -3.87 22.41 6.31
N GLU A 220 -3.41 21.21 6.00
CA GLU A 220 -2.60 20.84 4.85
C GLU A 220 -3.36 21.08 3.53
N HIS A 221 -4.66 20.78 3.52
CA HIS A 221 -5.52 21.11 2.38
C HIS A 221 -5.68 22.62 2.21
N LEU A 222 -5.73 23.37 3.32
CA LEU A 222 -5.75 24.84 3.27
C LEU A 222 -4.43 25.39 2.74
N PHE A 223 -3.29 24.84 3.15
CA PHE A 223 -1.98 25.20 2.62
C PHE A 223 -1.90 24.97 1.10
N LEU A 224 -2.33 23.80 0.62
CA LEU A 224 -2.39 23.49 -0.81
C LEU A 224 -3.35 24.42 -1.57
N ALA A 225 -4.51 24.71 -0.98
CA ALA A 225 -5.46 25.64 -1.57
C ALA A 225 -4.84 27.04 -1.74
N LEU A 226 -4.17 27.55 -0.72
CA LEU A 226 -3.48 28.85 -0.78
C LEU A 226 -2.37 28.83 -1.84
N LEU A 227 -1.57 27.77 -1.94
CA LEU A 227 -0.58 27.59 -3.01
C LEU A 227 -1.22 27.67 -4.40
N SER A 228 -2.32 26.94 -4.62
CA SER A 228 -3.03 26.91 -5.92
C SER A 228 -3.62 28.25 -6.34
N LEU A 229 -3.85 29.15 -5.38
CA LEU A 229 -4.45 30.46 -5.59
C LEU A 229 -3.42 31.55 -5.92
N LEU A 230 -2.13 31.26 -5.77
CA LEU A 230 -1.08 32.21 -6.08
C LEU A 230 -0.97 32.36 -7.61
N PRO A 231 -0.91 33.60 -8.14
CA PRO A 231 -0.79 33.85 -9.57
C PRO A 231 0.54 33.37 -10.17
N LYS A 232 1.58 33.15 -9.34
CA LYS A 232 2.94 32.73 -9.73
C LYS A 232 3.39 31.44 -9.02
N SER A 233 2.43 30.62 -8.60
CA SER A 233 2.67 29.38 -7.84
C SER A 233 3.71 28.47 -8.49
N GLU A 234 3.63 28.24 -9.80
CA GLU A 234 4.57 27.39 -10.52
C GLU A 234 6.00 27.93 -10.49
N THR A 235 6.19 29.24 -10.70
CA THR A 235 7.54 29.85 -10.66
C THR A 235 8.13 29.85 -9.26
N LEU A 236 7.29 30.04 -8.23
CA LEU A 236 7.71 29.97 -6.84
C LEU A 236 8.13 28.54 -6.49
N LEU A 237 7.32 27.54 -6.82
CA LEU A 237 7.62 26.13 -6.56
C LEU A 237 8.83 25.63 -7.36
N ALA A 238 8.99 26.07 -8.60
CA ALA A 238 10.15 25.71 -9.43
C ALA A 238 11.48 26.21 -8.83
N THR A 239 11.48 27.33 -8.09
CA THR A 239 12.66 27.82 -7.36
C THR A 239 13.17 26.80 -6.34
N PHE A 240 12.29 25.93 -5.85
CA PHE A 240 12.58 24.87 -4.88
C PHE A 240 12.53 23.47 -5.52
N SER A 241 12.57 23.38 -6.87
CA SER A 241 12.47 22.11 -7.61
C SER A 241 11.20 21.30 -7.32
N LEU A 242 10.10 22.00 -6.98
CA LEU A 242 8.79 21.40 -6.73
C LEU A 242 7.79 21.73 -7.83
N THR A 243 6.77 20.88 -7.95
CA THR A 243 5.56 21.13 -8.75
C THR A 243 4.33 21.10 -7.84
N LEU A 244 3.22 21.69 -8.31
CA LEU A 244 1.96 21.65 -7.56
C LEU A 244 1.49 20.21 -7.33
N GLU A 245 1.73 19.31 -8.29
CA GLU A 245 1.40 17.89 -8.19
C GLU A 245 2.19 17.19 -7.07
N THR A 246 3.49 17.49 -6.92
CA THR A 246 4.30 16.97 -5.81
C THR A 246 3.80 17.49 -4.46
N CYS A 247 3.39 18.76 -4.38
CA CYS A 247 2.78 19.32 -3.18
C CYS A 247 1.45 18.64 -2.83
N GLU A 248 0.59 18.42 -3.83
CA GLU A 248 -0.67 17.70 -3.65
C GLU A 248 -0.42 16.27 -3.15
N GLY A 249 0.52 15.55 -3.76
CA GLY A 249 0.90 14.21 -3.34
C GLY A 249 1.45 14.14 -1.90
N ALA A 250 2.26 15.11 -1.48
CA ALA A 250 2.76 15.18 -0.11
C ALA A 250 1.63 15.42 0.90
N VAL A 251 0.65 16.26 0.57
CA VAL A 251 -0.52 16.49 1.42
C VAL A 251 -1.35 15.21 1.54
N VAL A 252 -1.59 14.51 0.42
CA VAL A 252 -2.30 13.22 0.44
C VAL A 252 -1.55 12.20 1.30
N TRP A 253 -0.23 12.11 1.17
CA TRP A 253 0.59 11.21 1.97
C TRP A 253 0.48 11.50 3.47
N VAL A 254 0.66 12.76 3.90
CA VAL A 254 0.58 13.17 5.32
C VAL A 254 -0.81 12.98 5.91
N VAL A 255 -1.85 13.37 5.18
CA VAL A 255 -3.23 13.24 5.66
C VAL A 255 -3.64 11.77 5.71
N SER A 256 -3.32 10.98 4.68
CA SER A 256 -3.64 9.54 4.67
C SER A 256 -2.87 8.77 5.74
N GLU A 257 -1.61 9.15 6.02
CA GLU A 257 -0.82 8.64 7.14
C GLU A 257 -1.54 8.91 8.47
N ARG A 258 -1.93 10.16 8.72
CA ARG A 258 -2.65 10.57 9.93
C ARG A 258 -3.97 9.80 10.07
N GLU A 259 -4.72 9.64 8.99
CA GLU A 259 -5.96 8.87 9.00
C GLU A 259 -5.74 7.37 9.24
N ARG A 260 -4.68 6.79 8.69
CA ARG A 260 -4.32 5.38 8.90
C ARG A 260 -3.89 5.11 10.33
N LEU A 261 -3.12 6.01 10.94
CA LEU A 261 -2.71 5.94 12.34
C LEU A 261 -3.86 6.26 13.30
N SER A 262 -4.84 7.06 12.85
CA SER A 262 -6.05 7.30 13.63
C SER A 262 -6.83 6.00 13.78
N LYS A 263 -6.69 5.37 14.96
CA LYS A 263 -7.46 4.18 15.31
C LYS A 263 -8.94 4.55 15.24
N VAL A 264 -9.66 3.97 14.28
CA VAL A 264 -11.11 4.09 14.24
C VAL A 264 -11.63 3.36 15.46
N PHE A 265 -12.14 4.11 16.41
CA PHE A 265 -12.64 3.52 17.63
C PHE A 265 -13.94 2.81 17.36
N PHE A 266 -14.16 1.74 18.12
CA PHE A 266 -15.31 0.87 17.99
C PHE A 266 -16.68 1.58 18.14
N TRP A 267 -16.72 2.78 18.72
CA TRP A 267 -17.93 3.62 18.86
C TRP A 267 -18.15 4.64 17.73
N GLN A 268 -17.19 4.79 16.81
CA GLN A 268 -17.32 5.72 15.69
C GLN A 268 -18.18 5.13 14.57
N GLU A 269 -18.92 5.97 13.84
CA GLU A 269 -19.83 5.50 12.78
C GLU A 269 -19.09 4.76 11.66
N ASP A 270 -17.84 5.15 11.36
CA ASP A 270 -17.01 4.56 10.28
C ASP A 270 -16.40 3.22 10.66
N TYR A 271 -16.56 2.78 11.91
CA TYR A 271 -16.08 1.47 12.30
C TYR A 271 -16.89 0.40 11.57
N VAL A 272 -16.30 -0.12 10.50
CA VAL A 272 -16.78 -1.29 9.78
C VAL A 272 -16.40 -2.49 10.60
N LEU A 273 -17.40 -3.25 11.07
CA LEU A 273 -17.14 -4.54 11.69
C LEU A 273 -16.40 -5.40 10.66
N PRO A 274 -15.23 -5.97 11.00
CA PRO A 274 -14.62 -6.96 10.13
C PRO A 274 -15.67 -8.06 9.94
N LYS A 275 -15.99 -8.41 8.68
CA LYS A 275 -16.82 -9.59 8.40
C LYS A 275 -15.97 -10.82 8.69
N MET A 276 -15.62 -11.06 9.95
CA MET A 276 -14.77 -12.20 10.28
C MET A 276 -15.46 -13.47 9.82
N GLY A 277 -14.83 -14.14 8.85
CA GLY A 277 -15.24 -15.45 8.39
C GLY A 277 -14.92 -16.49 9.45
N GLY A 278 -15.69 -16.49 10.55
CA GLY A 278 -15.72 -17.51 11.62
C GLY A 278 -14.35 -17.99 12.08
N VAL A 279 -13.84 -17.43 13.17
CA VAL A 279 -12.66 -18.00 13.85
C VAL A 279 -13.14 -19.12 14.76
N ASN A 280 -13.07 -20.35 14.22
CA ASN A 280 -12.85 -21.61 14.93
C ASN A 280 -12.60 -22.73 13.90
N ARG A 281 -11.70 -22.48 12.95
CA ARG A 281 -11.37 -23.44 11.87
C ARG A 281 -10.47 -24.59 12.33
N GLY A 282 -9.83 -24.45 13.51
CA GLY A 282 -9.16 -25.57 14.16
C GLY A 282 -10.10 -26.75 14.40
N MET A 283 -11.42 -26.55 14.50
CA MET A 283 -12.38 -27.64 14.72
C MET A 283 -12.95 -28.27 13.44
N THR A 284 -12.77 -27.64 12.26
CA THR A 284 -13.30 -28.17 10.99
C THR A 284 -12.26 -28.93 10.18
N GLY A 285 -11.02 -28.46 10.16
CA GLY A 285 -9.87 -29.18 9.57
C GLY A 285 -9.28 -30.18 10.55
N ARG A 286 -8.53 -31.16 10.05
CA ARG A 286 -7.72 -32.04 10.90
C ARG A 286 -6.50 -31.25 11.40
N VAL A 287 -6.01 -31.60 12.59
CA VAL A 287 -4.74 -31.05 13.09
C VAL A 287 -3.61 -31.49 12.14
N THR A 288 -2.73 -30.57 11.77
CA THR A 288 -1.62 -30.82 10.82
C THR A 288 -0.27 -30.53 11.48
N PRO A 289 0.15 -31.35 12.46
CA PRO A 289 1.33 -31.06 13.26
C PRO A 289 2.61 -31.03 12.44
N LEU A 290 2.74 -31.89 11.42
CA LEU A 290 3.93 -31.90 10.58
C LEU A 290 3.95 -30.66 9.67
N LEU A 291 2.83 -30.33 9.02
CA LEU A 291 2.72 -29.12 8.21
C LEU A 291 3.08 -27.88 9.03
N ASP A 292 2.48 -27.70 10.21
CA ASP A 292 2.68 -26.51 11.05
C ASP A 292 4.14 -26.37 11.53
N SER A 293 4.91 -27.48 11.56
CA SER A 293 6.34 -27.47 11.91
C SER A 293 7.28 -27.04 10.78
N VAL A 294 6.83 -27.12 9.52
CA VAL A 294 7.62 -26.82 8.32
C VAL A 294 7.05 -25.68 7.47
N SER A 295 6.11 -24.91 8.03
CA SER A 295 5.39 -23.87 7.30
C SER A 295 4.99 -22.70 8.19
N SER A 296 4.55 -21.61 7.54
CA SER A 296 3.98 -20.43 8.17
C SER A 296 2.51 -20.25 7.73
N ASP A 297 1.59 -20.14 8.69
CA ASP A 297 0.17 -19.90 8.41
C ASP A 297 -0.07 -18.41 8.12
N PHE A 298 -0.11 -18.05 6.84
CA PHE A 298 -0.37 -16.67 6.40
C PHE A 298 -1.76 -16.19 6.83
N THR A 299 -2.74 -17.08 6.97
CA THR A 299 -4.09 -16.71 7.41
C THR A 299 -4.11 -16.34 8.89
N GLU A 300 -3.33 -17.03 9.72
CA GLU A 300 -3.11 -16.68 11.12
C GLU A 300 -2.32 -15.37 11.27
N HIS A 301 -1.26 -15.17 10.49
CA HIS A 301 -0.53 -13.90 10.48
C HIS A 301 -1.43 -12.72 10.07
N ALA A 302 -2.27 -12.92 9.05
CA ALA A 302 -3.26 -11.92 8.62
C ALA A 302 -4.28 -11.62 9.73
N ARG A 303 -4.76 -12.64 10.45
CA ARG A 303 -5.68 -12.49 11.59
C ARG A 303 -5.11 -11.62 12.70
N ARG A 304 -3.81 -11.76 12.96
CA ARG A 304 -3.08 -10.94 13.95
C ARG A 304 -2.75 -9.53 13.46
N GLY A 305 -3.07 -9.20 12.21
CA GLY A 305 -2.78 -7.90 11.61
C GLY A 305 -1.30 -7.72 11.25
N HIS A 306 -0.54 -8.80 11.05
CA HIS A 306 0.89 -8.71 10.70
C HIS A 306 1.14 -8.38 9.22
N PHE A 307 0.11 -8.46 8.37
CA PHE A 307 0.25 -8.15 6.94
C PHE A 307 -0.27 -6.77 6.62
N GLU A 308 0.46 -6.08 5.76
CA GLU A 308 0.08 -4.78 5.25
C GLU A 308 -0.95 -4.91 4.12
N LYS A 309 -1.66 -3.81 3.88
CA LYS A 309 -2.53 -3.70 2.71
C LYS A 309 -1.66 -3.79 1.45
N VAL A 310 -2.05 -4.68 0.54
CA VAL A 310 -1.43 -4.77 -0.79
C VAL A 310 -1.99 -3.62 -1.64
N ILE A 311 -1.12 -2.94 -2.38
CA ILE A 311 -1.46 -1.81 -3.26
C ILE A 311 -1.36 -2.25 -4.73
N GLY A 312 -2.30 -1.80 -5.56
CA GLY A 312 -2.24 -1.93 -7.02
C GLY A 312 -2.47 -3.34 -7.59
N LYS A 313 -2.84 -4.31 -6.73
CA LYS A 313 -2.96 -5.73 -7.11
C LYS A 313 -4.36 -6.30 -6.89
N GLU A 314 -5.36 -5.45 -6.69
CA GLU A 314 -6.73 -5.86 -6.35
C GLU A 314 -7.35 -6.76 -7.42
N LYS A 315 -7.12 -6.43 -8.71
CA LYS A 315 -7.64 -7.21 -9.84
C LYS A 315 -7.07 -8.63 -9.86
N ILE A 316 -5.75 -8.77 -9.70
CA ILE A 316 -5.07 -10.07 -9.71
C ILE A 316 -5.45 -10.88 -8.47
N ILE A 317 -5.59 -10.23 -7.31
CA ILE A 317 -6.10 -10.89 -6.09
C ILE A 317 -7.50 -11.47 -6.35
N VAL A 318 -8.39 -10.72 -7.03
CA VAL A 318 -9.73 -11.20 -7.38
C VAL A 318 -9.67 -12.36 -8.37
N GLU A 319 -8.84 -12.26 -9.40
CA GLU A 319 -8.64 -13.31 -10.40
C GLU A 319 -8.13 -14.62 -9.77
N VAL A 320 -7.03 -14.56 -9.01
CA VAL A 320 -6.45 -15.71 -8.32
C VAL A 320 -7.46 -16.32 -7.35
N ALA A 321 -8.20 -15.48 -6.62
CA ALA A 321 -9.20 -15.96 -5.70
C ALA A 321 -10.38 -16.65 -6.40
N GLN A 322 -10.82 -16.16 -7.56
CA GLN A 322 -11.85 -16.80 -8.38
C GLN A 322 -11.37 -18.13 -8.97
N LEU A 323 -10.11 -18.20 -9.42
CA LEU A 323 -9.49 -19.43 -9.92
C LEU A 323 -9.44 -20.49 -8.81
N LEU A 324 -8.96 -20.14 -7.62
CA LEU A 324 -8.93 -21.05 -6.48
C LEU A 324 -10.35 -21.46 -6.04
N GLY A 325 -11.32 -20.56 -6.17
CA GLY A 325 -12.72 -20.79 -5.79
C GLY A 325 -13.48 -21.74 -6.73
N SER A 326 -13.04 -21.83 -7.97
CA SER A 326 -13.58 -22.73 -8.99
C SER A 326 -12.83 -24.06 -8.89
N SER A 327 -13.49 -25.09 -8.36
CA SER A 327 -12.89 -26.35 -7.91
C SER A 327 -11.80 -26.95 -8.83
N LYS A 328 -10.65 -27.31 -8.21
CA LYS A 328 -9.49 -28.08 -8.71
C LYS A 328 -8.43 -27.37 -9.56
N VAL A 329 -8.45 -26.04 -9.65
CA VAL A 329 -7.40 -25.31 -10.37
C VAL A 329 -6.25 -24.96 -9.42
N ASN A 330 -5.04 -25.38 -9.78
CA ASN A 330 -3.81 -24.90 -9.14
C ASN A 330 -3.34 -23.64 -9.86
N VAL A 331 -2.83 -22.66 -9.12
CA VAL A 331 -2.37 -21.39 -9.70
C VAL A 331 -0.85 -21.34 -9.63
N LEU A 332 -0.23 -20.91 -10.73
CA LEU A 332 1.20 -20.59 -10.76
C LEU A 332 1.38 -19.11 -11.08
N LEU A 333 1.81 -18.36 -10.08
CA LEU A 333 2.17 -16.95 -10.19
C LEU A 333 3.53 -16.84 -10.87
N VAL A 334 3.56 -16.20 -12.03
CA VAL A 334 4.80 -15.98 -12.80
C VAL A 334 5.04 -14.50 -12.97
N GLY A 335 6.26 -14.05 -12.68
CA GLY A 335 6.65 -12.65 -12.89
C GLY A 335 8.09 -12.44 -12.43
N GLU A 336 8.66 -11.29 -12.76
CA GLU A 336 10.05 -10.98 -12.40
C GLU A 336 10.29 -11.01 -10.86
N PRO A 337 11.52 -11.29 -10.41
CA PRO A 337 11.89 -11.19 -9.01
C PRO A 337 11.60 -9.80 -8.46
N GLY A 338 11.00 -9.71 -7.28
CA GLY A 338 10.73 -8.41 -6.65
C GLY A 338 9.45 -7.71 -7.11
N CYS A 339 8.66 -8.26 -8.05
CA CYS A 339 7.36 -7.68 -8.41
C CYS A 339 6.32 -7.79 -7.27
N GLY A 340 6.56 -8.60 -6.24
CA GLY A 340 5.70 -8.76 -5.05
C GLY A 340 4.71 -9.92 -5.15
N LYS A 341 5.16 -11.11 -5.60
CA LYS A 341 4.36 -12.35 -5.68
C LYS A 341 3.90 -12.83 -4.30
N THR A 342 4.81 -12.90 -3.34
CA THR A 342 4.51 -13.27 -1.94
C THR A 342 3.52 -12.28 -1.30
N SER A 343 3.70 -10.97 -1.55
CA SER A 343 2.79 -9.94 -1.04
C SER A 343 1.37 -10.11 -1.56
N LEU A 344 1.20 -10.52 -2.83
CA LEU A 344 -0.11 -10.83 -3.40
C LEU A 344 -0.82 -11.96 -2.62
N VAL A 345 -0.10 -13.04 -2.31
CA VAL A 345 -0.65 -14.17 -1.54
C VAL A 345 -1.01 -13.77 -0.11
N LYS A 346 -0.17 -12.97 0.54
CA LYS A 346 -0.48 -12.36 1.84
C LYS A 346 -1.75 -11.49 1.77
N GLY A 347 -1.93 -10.75 0.68
CA GLY A 347 -3.15 -9.99 0.40
C GLY A 347 -4.40 -10.87 0.28
N ILE A 348 -4.30 -12.02 -0.39
CA ILE A 348 -5.39 -13.00 -0.47
C ILE A 348 -5.73 -13.51 0.95
N ALA A 349 -4.72 -13.85 1.77
CA ALA A 349 -4.94 -14.30 3.15
C ALA A 349 -5.68 -13.24 3.99
N SER A 350 -5.28 -11.97 3.88
CA SER A 350 -5.99 -10.85 4.51
C SER A 350 -7.43 -10.71 4.04
N LYS A 351 -7.72 -10.89 2.74
CA LYS A 351 -9.09 -10.87 2.22
C LYS A 351 -9.94 -12.05 2.71
N ILE A 352 -9.36 -13.24 2.78
CA ILE A 352 -10.03 -14.43 3.33
C ILE A 352 -10.43 -14.22 4.80
N ILE A 353 -9.56 -13.62 5.61
CA ILE A 353 -9.88 -13.25 7.01
C ILE A 353 -10.95 -12.18 7.09
N ALA A 354 -10.83 -11.15 6.24
CA ALA A 354 -11.81 -10.07 6.18
C ALA A 354 -13.21 -10.56 5.76
N GLY A 355 -13.33 -11.76 5.18
CA GLY A 355 -14.59 -12.43 4.83
C GLY A 355 -15.41 -11.66 3.80
N VAL A 356 -14.73 -10.89 2.95
CA VAL A 356 -15.34 -10.10 1.87
C VAL A 356 -14.91 -10.72 0.53
N ASP A 357 -15.83 -10.71 -0.43
CA ASP A 357 -15.68 -11.00 -1.87
C ASP A 357 -15.59 -12.46 -2.35
N PHE A 358 -15.14 -13.44 -1.54
CA PHE A 358 -14.96 -14.83 -2.02
C PHE A 358 -15.61 -15.90 -1.14
N ASP A 359 -16.87 -16.27 -1.43
CA ASP A 359 -17.60 -17.29 -0.66
C ASP A 359 -17.00 -18.70 -0.77
N SER A 360 -16.31 -19.03 -1.86
CA SER A 360 -15.67 -20.33 -2.11
C SER A 360 -14.35 -20.53 -1.35
N LEU A 361 -13.64 -19.43 -1.03
CA LEU A 361 -12.44 -19.44 -0.20
C LEU A 361 -12.76 -19.21 1.29
N LYS A 362 -14.03 -19.02 1.58
CA LYS A 362 -14.53 -18.98 2.95
C LYS A 362 -14.16 -20.29 3.62
N PHE A 363 -13.61 -20.20 4.82
CA PHE A 363 -13.14 -21.36 5.59
C PHE A 363 -11.81 -22.00 5.16
N LYS A 364 -11.12 -21.48 4.13
CA LYS A 364 -9.76 -21.96 3.75
C LYS A 364 -8.62 -21.22 4.47
N ARG A 365 -7.54 -21.91 4.83
CA ARG A 365 -6.29 -21.29 5.29
C ARG A 365 -5.22 -21.38 4.22
N ILE A 366 -4.48 -20.30 4.01
CA ILE A 366 -3.27 -20.27 3.19
C ILE A 366 -2.07 -20.54 4.10
N VAL A 367 -1.33 -21.60 3.77
CA VAL A 367 -0.15 -22.04 4.51
C VAL A 367 1.05 -22.02 3.57
N SER A 368 2.09 -21.26 3.93
CA SER A 368 3.31 -21.11 3.16
C SER A 368 4.33 -22.15 3.59
N LEU A 369 4.66 -23.08 2.72
CA LEU A 369 5.71 -24.06 2.96
C LEU A 369 7.08 -23.40 2.87
N GLU A 370 7.97 -23.72 3.81
CA GLU A 370 9.33 -23.22 3.81
C GLU A 370 10.29 -24.30 3.33
N PRO A 371 10.90 -24.17 2.13
CA PRO A 371 11.82 -25.19 1.60
C PRO A 371 12.98 -25.51 2.55
N GLY A 372 13.53 -24.51 3.23
CA GLY A 372 14.61 -24.71 4.20
C GLY A 372 14.22 -25.59 5.39
N SER A 373 13.02 -25.38 5.93
CA SER A 373 12.48 -26.16 7.07
C SER A 373 12.14 -27.61 6.70
N LEU A 374 11.83 -27.86 5.42
CA LEU A 374 11.67 -29.21 4.90
C LEU A 374 13.01 -29.96 4.82
N VAL A 375 14.05 -29.31 4.30
CA VAL A 375 15.41 -29.88 4.14
C VAL A 375 16.13 -30.03 5.49
N ALA A 376 15.76 -29.23 6.48
CA ALA A 376 16.30 -29.35 7.83
C ALA A 376 16.03 -30.75 8.43
N GLY A 377 17.10 -31.45 8.79
CA GLY A 377 17.06 -32.78 9.42
C GLY A 377 16.90 -33.96 8.45
N THR A 378 16.87 -33.73 7.13
CA THR A 378 16.84 -34.81 6.12
C THR A 378 18.24 -35.22 5.71
N LYS A 379 18.54 -36.53 5.61
CA LYS A 379 19.88 -37.04 5.27
C LYS A 379 20.08 -37.23 3.76
N GLY A 380 19.01 -37.20 2.98
CA GLY A 380 19.04 -37.29 1.51
C GLY A 380 17.71 -36.93 0.86
N ALA A 381 17.68 -36.90 -0.48
CA ALA A 381 16.50 -36.54 -1.27
C ALA A 381 15.29 -37.47 -1.01
N GLY A 382 15.52 -38.74 -0.67
CA GLY A 382 14.45 -39.68 -0.30
C GLY A 382 13.73 -39.33 1.01
N ASP A 383 14.46 -38.85 2.02
CA ASP A 383 13.86 -38.40 3.29
C ASP A 383 13.01 -37.13 3.07
N LEU A 384 13.46 -36.25 2.17
CA LEU A 384 12.73 -35.06 1.78
C LEU A 384 11.40 -35.41 1.10
N THR A 385 11.42 -36.35 0.16
CA THR A 385 10.19 -36.79 -0.54
C THR A 385 9.24 -37.52 0.40
N GLU A 386 9.74 -38.34 1.32
CA GLU A 386 8.90 -38.99 2.34
C GLU A 386 8.25 -37.95 3.27
N LYS A 387 9.02 -36.97 3.75
CA LYS A 387 8.51 -35.88 4.60
C LYS A 387 7.47 -35.04 3.85
N LEU A 388 7.71 -34.70 2.59
CA LEU A 388 6.76 -33.97 1.75
C LEU A 388 5.47 -34.78 1.52
N ASN A 389 5.58 -36.09 1.25
CA ASN A 389 4.42 -36.97 1.13
C ASN A 389 3.54 -36.95 2.40
N LYS A 390 4.15 -37.05 3.58
CA LYS A 390 3.43 -36.97 4.85
C LYS A 390 2.72 -35.62 5.03
N VAL A 391 3.37 -34.52 4.68
CA VAL A 391 2.76 -33.17 4.70
C VAL A 391 1.57 -33.09 3.75
N LEU A 392 1.70 -33.60 2.52
CA LEU A 392 0.60 -33.61 1.55
C LEU A 392 -0.56 -34.49 2.01
N GLU A 393 -0.30 -35.61 2.68
CA GLU A 393 -1.36 -36.42 3.30
C GLU A 393 -2.10 -35.67 4.42
N GLU A 394 -1.39 -34.94 5.28
CA GLU A 394 -2.01 -34.10 6.31
C GLU A 394 -2.93 -33.04 5.69
N ILE A 395 -2.46 -32.38 4.62
CA ILE A 395 -3.23 -31.39 3.87
C ILE A 395 -4.52 -32.01 3.29
N LYS A 396 -4.40 -33.16 2.61
CA LYS A 396 -5.56 -33.88 2.04
C LYS A 396 -6.56 -34.27 3.11
N LYS A 397 -6.07 -34.76 4.26
CA LYS A 397 -6.90 -35.14 5.42
C LYS A 397 -7.61 -33.92 6.03
N SER A 398 -6.99 -32.74 6.01
CA SER A 398 -7.57 -31.51 6.55
C SER A 398 -8.62 -30.89 5.63
N GLY A 399 -8.40 -30.86 4.31
CA GLY A 399 -9.36 -30.41 3.30
C GLY A 399 -9.64 -28.89 3.26
N ASP A 400 -9.05 -28.13 4.17
CA ASP A 400 -9.24 -26.68 4.33
C ASP A 400 -7.97 -25.86 4.02
N VAL A 401 -6.89 -26.49 3.55
CA VAL A 401 -5.61 -25.84 3.29
C VAL A 401 -5.44 -25.50 1.81
N ILE A 402 -4.99 -24.27 1.56
CA ILE A 402 -4.38 -23.82 0.31
C ILE A 402 -2.88 -23.78 0.55
N LEU A 403 -2.14 -24.67 -0.12
CA LEU A 403 -0.69 -24.74 0.01
C LEU A 403 -0.06 -23.66 -0.87
N PHE A 404 0.77 -22.80 -0.28
CA PHE A 404 1.59 -21.85 -1.01
C PHE A 404 3.05 -22.28 -0.93
N ILE A 405 3.74 -22.29 -2.07
CA ILE A 405 5.19 -22.48 -2.12
C ILE A 405 5.77 -21.31 -2.91
N ASP A 406 6.64 -20.54 -2.26
CA ASP A 406 7.39 -19.48 -2.93
C ASP A 406 8.63 -20.05 -3.62
N GLU A 407 9.03 -19.44 -4.74
CA GLU A 407 10.15 -19.89 -5.57
C GLU A 407 10.17 -21.42 -5.76
N ILE A 408 9.08 -22.00 -6.29
CA ILE A 408 8.84 -23.47 -6.28
C ILE A 408 9.95 -24.29 -6.95
N HIS A 409 10.71 -23.67 -7.84
CA HIS A 409 11.88 -24.28 -8.47
C HIS A 409 12.99 -24.60 -7.47
N ASN A 410 13.08 -23.93 -6.31
CA ASN A 410 14.06 -24.25 -5.28
C ASN A 410 13.87 -25.68 -4.72
N LEU A 411 12.63 -26.16 -4.64
CA LEU A 411 12.38 -27.56 -4.28
C LEU A 411 12.96 -28.49 -5.36
N LEU A 412 12.77 -28.15 -6.64
CA LEU A 412 13.27 -28.94 -7.78
C LEU A 412 14.80 -28.94 -7.89
N ILE A 413 15.45 -27.81 -7.58
CA ILE A 413 16.91 -27.68 -7.64
C ILE A 413 17.57 -28.40 -6.46
N ASN A 414 17.01 -28.30 -5.25
CA ASN A 414 17.60 -28.96 -4.07
C ASN A 414 17.54 -30.50 -4.13
N SER A 415 16.72 -31.06 -5.04
CA SER A 415 16.75 -32.49 -5.39
C SER A 415 17.74 -32.85 -6.50
N SER A 416 18.65 -31.96 -6.91
CA SER A 416 19.62 -32.20 -8.00
C SER A 416 21.07 -32.34 -7.54
N GLY A 417 21.31 -32.51 -6.23
CA GLY A 417 22.61 -32.94 -5.72
C GLY A 417 22.99 -34.31 -6.28
N GLU A 418 24.30 -34.53 -6.54
CA GLU A 418 24.90 -35.69 -7.22
C GLU A 418 24.08 -36.98 -7.09
N GLY A 419 23.29 -37.30 -8.12
CA GLY A 419 22.54 -38.56 -8.23
C GLY A 419 21.07 -38.55 -7.79
N SER A 420 20.47 -37.41 -7.46
CA SER A 420 19.01 -37.32 -7.23
C SER A 420 18.26 -36.76 -8.45
N ASP A 421 17.27 -37.52 -8.91
CA ASP A 421 16.42 -37.14 -10.04
C ASP A 421 15.45 -36.04 -9.61
N VAL A 422 15.49 -34.90 -10.31
CA VAL A 422 14.44 -33.85 -10.27
C VAL A 422 13.02 -34.45 -10.41
N SER A 423 12.93 -35.61 -11.06
CA SER A 423 11.72 -36.44 -11.20
C SER A 423 11.05 -36.83 -9.86
N ALA A 424 11.81 -36.96 -8.77
CA ALA A 424 11.29 -37.49 -7.51
C ALA A 424 10.33 -36.52 -6.77
N ILE A 425 10.51 -35.20 -6.91
CA ILE A 425 9.60 -34.23 -6.30
C ILE A 425 8.36 -34.01 -7.19
N PHE A 426 8.54 -34.03 -8.52
CA PHE A 426 7.41 -34.01 -9.46
C PHE A 426 6.49 -35.21 -9.23
N SER A 427 7.02 -36.41 -9.08
CA SER A 427 6.22 -37.63 -8.86
C SER A 427 5.43 -37.63 -7.55
N VAL A 428 5.86 -36.86 -6.54
CA VAL A 428 5.14 -36.66 -5.26
C VAL A 428 4.02 -35.61 -5.40
N LEU A 429 4.29 -34.53 -6.12
CA LEU A 429 3.34 -33.43 -6.28
C LEU A 429 2.25 -33.72 -7.32
N GLU A 430 2.60 -34.33 -8.45
CA GLU A 430 1.69 -34.59 -9.59
C GLU A 430 0.39 -35.31 -9.16
N PRO A 431 0.42 -36.44 -8.41
CA PRO A 431 -0.81 -37.13 -8.01
C PRO A 431 -1.72 -36.25 -7.15
N SER A 432 -1.10 -35.44 -6.28
CA SER A 432 -1.79 -34.61 -5.31
C SER A 432 -2.41 -33.37 -5.97
N LEU A 433 -1.75 -32.83 -7.00
CA LEU A 433 -2.24 -31.71 -7.81
C LEU A 433 -3.30 -32.13 -8.83
N SER A 434 -3.17 -33.35 -9.40
CA SER A 434 -4.10 -33.88 -10.42
C SER A 434 -5.43 -34.35 -9.83
N SER A 435 -5.42 -34.95 -8.63
CA SER A 435 -6.66 -35.40 -7.99
C SER A 435 -7.59 -34.24 -7.64
N GLY A 436 -7.01 -33.05 -7.45
CA GLY A 436 -7.72 -31.84 -7.02
C GLY A 436 -8.16 -31.90 -5.56
N ASP A 437 -7.55 -32.78 -4.76
CA ASP A 437 -7.81 -32.89 -3.32
C ASP A 437 -7.13 -31.77 -2.51
N LEU A 438 -6.20 -31.05 -3.14
CA LEU A 438 -5.55 -29.88 -2.56
C LEU A 438 -5.62 -28.69 -3.50
N GLN A 439 -5.68 -27.49 -2.93
CA GLN A 439 -5.53 -26.24 -3.66
C GLN A 439 -4.09 -25.77 -3.50
N PHE A 440 -3.47 -25.36 -4.59
CA PHE A 440 -2.06 -25.00 -4.62
C PHE A 440 -1.84 -23.64 -5.28
N ILE A 441 -0.95 -22.84 -4.69
CA ILE A 441 -0.40 -21.63 -5.28
C ILE A 441 1.12 -21.80 -5.34
N GLY A 442 1.68 -21.82 -6.55
CA GLY A 442 3.13 -21.71 -6.74
C GLY A 442 3.50 -20.28 -7.11
N ALA A 443 4.72 -19.85 -6.77
CA ALA A 443 5.34 -18.66 -7.33
C ALA A 443 6.71 -18.99 -7.94
N THR A 444 7.01 -18.38 -9.08
CA THR A 444 8.31 -18.50 -9.74
C THR A 444 8.60 -17.31 -10.66
N ASN A 445 9.84 -17.20 -11.11
CA ASN A 445 10.25 -16.24 -12.16
C ASN A 445 10.05 -16.85 -13.55
N ILE A 446 9.96 -15.99 -14.57
CA ILE A 446 9.70 -16.43 -15.95
C ILE A 446 10.84 -17.32 -16.49
N GLU A 447 12.09 -16.98 -16.19
CA GLU A 447 13.26 -17.76 -16.59
C GLU A 447 13.27 -19.15 -15.95
N ASN A 448 13.02 -19.20 -14.63
CA ASN A 448 12.97 -20.46 -13.89
C ASN A 448 11.77 -21.33 -14.28
N TYR A 449 10.64 -20.70 -14.66
CA TYR A 449 9.52 -21.42 -15.23
C TYR A 449 9.91 -22.15 -16.52
N ARG A 450 10.54 -21.43 -17.48
CA ARG A 450 11.00 -22.01 -18.75
C ARG A 450 12.06 -23.09 -18.57
N LYS A 451 12.94 -22.94 -17.58
CA LYS A 451 14.06 -23.84 -17.34
C LYS A 451 13.68 -25.11 -16.58
N TYR A 452 12.82 -25.01 -15.57
CA TYR A 452 12.57 -26.11 -14.62
C TYR A 452 11.15 -26.68 -14.66
N ILE A 453 10.15 -25.91 -15.08
CA ILE A 453 8.73 -26.31 -14.98
C ILE A 453 8.14 -26.64 -16.35
N GLU A 454 8.30 -25.73 -17.32
CA GLU A 454 7.80 -25.88 -18.69
C GLU A 454 8.30 -27.15 -19.40
N PRO A 455 9.56 -27.62 -19.22
CA PRO A 455 10.03 -28.83 -19.88
C PRO A 455 9.24 -30.08 -19.47
N ASN A 456 8.71 -30.12 -18.24
CA ASN A 456 7.77 -31.16 -17.84
C ASN A 456 6.33 -30.74 -18.21
N GLY A 457 5.94 -31.08 -19.44
CA GLY A 457 4.61 -30.78 -19.96
C GLY A 457 3.45 -31.40 -19.18
N ALA A 458 3.66 -32.48 -18.42
CA ALA A 458 2.60 -33.04 -17.58
C ALA A 458 2.35 -32.16 -16.36
N PHE A 459 3.42 -31.75 -15.68
CA PHE A 459 3.34 -30.90 -14.48
C PHE A 459 2.86 -29.48 -14.81
N SER A 460 3.36 -28.85 -15.88
CA SER A 460 2.98 -27.49 -16.24
C SER A 460 1.48 -27.36 -16.57
N ARG A 461 0.87 -28.39 -17.16
CA ARG A 461 -0.58 -28.46 -17.46
C ARG A 461 -1.47 -28.53 -16.23
N LEU A 462 -0.92 -28.83 -15.05
CA LEU A 462 -1.68 -28.85 -13.79
C LEU A 462 -1.92 -27.45 -13.22
N PHE A 463 -1.28 -26.43 -13.79
CA PHE A 463 -1.35 -25.04 -13.32
C PHE A 463 -2.03 -24.13 -14.33
N GLN A 464 -2.88 -23.24 -13.81
CA GLN A 464 -3.24 -22.02 -14.49
C GLN A 464 -2.17 -20.97 -14.22
N LEU A 465 -1.55 -20.46 -15.28
CA LEU A 465 -0.58 -19.37 -15.20
C LEU A 465 -1.31 -18.05 -14.94
N VAL A 466 -0.82 -17.30 -13.96
CA VAL A 466 -1.24 -15.92 -13.69
C VAL A 466 0.00 -15.04 -13.67
N GLU A 467 0.06 -14.12 -14.62
CA GLU A 467 1.18 -13.19 -14.74
C GLU A 467 1.05 -12.07 -13.70
N VAL A 468 2.13 -11.83 -12.94
CA VAL A 468 2.22 -10.75 -11.97
C VAL A 468 3.12 -9.66 -12.54
N PRO A 469 2.56 -8.57 -13.07
CA PRO A 469 3.34 -7.48 -13.63
C PRO A 469 4.09 -6.72 -12.54
N GLU A 470 5.08 -5.93 -12.96
CA GLU A 470 5.71 -4.95 -12.08
C GLU A 470 4.72 -3.89 -11.60
N ALA A 471 4.99 -3.31 -10.43
CA ALA A 471 4.15 -2.25 -9.89
C ALA A 471 4.23 -0.98 -10.76
N SER A 472 3.11 -0.28 -10.92
CA SER A 472 3.13 1.02 -11.58
C SER A 472 3.95 2.03 -10.78
N PRO A 473 4.46 3.12 -11.38
CA PRO A 473 5.17 4.15 -10.65
C PRO A 473 4.33 4.77 -9.52
N GLN A 474 3.03 4.90 -9.73
CA GLN A 474 2.08 5.44 -8.74
C GLN A 474 1.90 4.44 -7.58
N ASP A 475 1.65 3.17 -7.88
CA ASP A 475 1.54 2.13 -6.84
C ASP A 475 2.86 2.00 -6.05
N THR A 476 4.00 2.12 -6.74
CA THR A 476 5.31 2.08 -6.10
C THR A 476 5.51 3.25 -5.15
N LEU A 477 5.08 4.45 -5.54
CA LEU A 477 5.16 5.63 -4.69
C LEU A 477 4.34 5.46 -3.41
N GLU A 478 3.12 4.89 -3.50
CA GLU A 478 2.32 4.54 -2.33
C GLU A 478 3.02 3.47 -1.46
N ILE A 479 3.60 2.43 -2.07
CA ILE A 479 4.36 1.39 -1.37
C ILE A 479 5.55 2.01 -0.62
N LEU A 480 6.31 2.88 -1.29
CA LEU A 480 7.42 3.61 -0.67
C LEU A 480 6.94 4.50 0.47
N GLY A 481 5.78 5.16 0.33
CA GLY A 481 5.19 5.95 1.41
C GLY A 481 4.91 5.14 2.67
N ILE A 482 4.54 3.86 2.55
CA ILE A 482 4.36 2.94 3.69
C ILE A 482 5.71 2.50 4.26
N MET A 483 6.66 2.14 3.39
CA MET A 483 7.99 1.69 3.81
C MET A 483 8.80 2.82 4.45
N ALA A 484 8.63 4.05 3.97
CA ALA A 484 9.24 5.26 4.52
C ALA A 484 8.97 5.37 6.01
N LEU A 485 7.72 5.19 6.46
CA LEU A 485 7.37 5.26 7.89
C LEU A 485 8.13 4.25 8.74
N LYS A 486 8.35 3.04 8.21
CA LYS A 486 9.15 2.04 8.92
C LYS A 486 10.61 2.46 9.01
N TYR A 487 11.16 2.97 7.91
CA TYR A 487 12.55 3.44 7.87
C TYR A 487 12.75 4.69 8.72
N GLU A 488 11.78 5.61 8.78
CA GLU A 488 11.76 6.76 9.68
C GLU A 488 11.83 6.32 11.15
N VAL A 489 11.04 5.32 11.55
CA VAL A 489 11.04 4.81 12.93
C VAL A 489 12.35 4.07 13.26
N VAL A 490 12.84 3.23 12.35
CA VAL A 490 14.06 2.42 12.58
C VAL A 490 15.31 3.28 12.61
N ASN A 491 15.45 4.21 11.66
CA ASN A 491 16.65 5.02 11.49
C ASN A 491 16.54 6.41 12.15
N LYS A 492 15.38 6.75 12.74
CA LYS A 492 15.08 8.06 13.37
C LYS A 492 15.29 9.26 12.43
N ILE A 493 14.97 9.09 11.16
CA ILE A 493 15.06 10.15 10.14
C ILE A 493 13.67 10.63 9.74
N VAL A 494 13.59 11.75 9.02
CA VAL A 494 12.36 12.17 8.32
C VAL A 494 12.64 12.17 6.82
N ILE A 495 11.77 11.53 6.06
CA ILE A 495 11.89 11.34 4.62
C ILE A 495 11.02 12.37 3.90
N SER A 496 11.60 13.07 2.93
CA SER A 496 10.87 14.02 2.08
C SER A 496 10.04 13.29 1.01
N TYR A 497 8.86 13.83 0.71
CA TYR A 497 8.02 13.31 -0.37
C TYR A 497 8.67 13.49 -1.77
N PRO A 498 9.33 14.63 -2.08
CA PRO A 498 10.10 14.76 -3.32
C PRO A 498 11.18 13.69 -3.49
N ALA A 499 11.85 13.28 -2.40
CA ALA A 499 12.83 12.19 -2.42
C ALA A 499 12.20 10.84 -2.79
N LEU A 500 10.98 10.55 -2.31
CA LEU A 500 10.23 9.35 -2.71
C LEU A 500 9.90 9.36 -4.21
N VAL A 501 9.39 10.49 -4.71
CA VAL A 501 9.09 10.66 -6.14
C VAL A 501 10.36 10.47 -6.98
N LYS A 502 11.47 11.08 -6.56
CA LYS A 502 12.74 10.97 -7.27
C LYS A 502 13.33 9.56 -7.23
N THR A 503 13.17 8.85 -6.11
CA THR A 503 13.54 7.44 -5.97
C THR A 503 12.86 6.60 -7.04
N VAL A 504 11.54 6.75 -7.23
CA VAL A 504 10.79 5.99 -8.23
C VAL A 504 11.22 6.37 -9.65
N GLU A 505 11.34 7.66 -9.95
CA GLU A 505 11.72 8.16 -11.27
C GLU A 505 13.12 7.65 -11.70
N LEU A 506 14.12 7.86 -10.85
CA LEU A 506 15.50 7.50 -11.15
C LEU A 506 15.73 6.00 -11.12
N SER A 507 15.13 5.26 -10.17
CA SER A 507 15.25 3.79 -10.16
C SER A 507 14.62 3.18 -11.40
N LYS A 508 13.48 3.69 -11.88
CA LYS A 508 12.88 3.24 -13.15
C LYS A 508 13.78 3.55 -14.34
N LYS A 509 14.40 4.73 -14.37
CA LYS A 509 15.19 5.21 -15.52
C LYS A 509 16.58 4.60 -15.60
N LEU A 510 17.24 4.34 -14.47
CA LEU A 510 18.67 3.99 -14.41
C LEU A 510 18.93 2.54 -13.99
N ILE A 511 18.00 1.88 -13.29
CA ILE A 511 18.16 0.49 -12.86
C ILE A 511 17.25 -0.39 -13.72
N HIS A 512 17.82 -1.01 -14.75
CA HIS A 512 17.10 -1.86 -15.71
C HIS A 512 17.09 -3.34 -15.34
N GLU A 513 18.04 -3.80 -14.52
CA GLU A 513 18.19 -5.22 -14.15
C GLU A 513 17.10 -5.71 -13.18
N ARG A 514 16.32 -4.80 -12.60
CA ARG A 514 15.30 -5.10 -11.58
C ARG A 514 14.00 -4.37 -11.87
N VAL A 515 12.92 -4.92 -11.33
CA VAL A 515 11.56 -4.39 -11.50
C VAL A 515 11.08 -3.59 -10.30
N LEU A 516 10.07 -2.76 -10.52
CA LEU A 516 9.36 -2.09 -9.42
C LEU A 516 8.42 -3.07 -8.71
N PRO A 517 8.24 -2.98 -7.38
CA PRO A 517 8.76 -1.93 -6.48
C PRO A 517 10.15 -2.20 -5.87
N ASP A 518 10.71 -3.40 -6.04
CA ASP A 518 11.92 -3.87 -5.33
C ASP A 518 13.11 -2.91 -5.42
N LYS A 519 13.49 -2.52 -6.65
CA LYS A 519 14.63 -1.61 -6.85
C LYS A 519 14.47 -0.26 -6.15
N ALA A 520 13.24 0.26 -6.09
CA ALA A 520 12.94 1.55 -5.47
C ALA A 520 13.00 1.43 -3.94
N VAL A 521 12.50 0.32 -3.39
CA VAL A 521 12.58 0.02 -1.95
C VAL A 521 14.03 -0.13 -1.52
N GLU A 522 14.86 -0.83 -2.30
CA GLU A 522 16.27 -0.99 -1.99
C GLU A 522 17.02 0.36 -1.98
N VAL A 523 16.79 1.19 -3.01
CA VAL A 523 17.41 2.53 -3.07
C VAL A 523 17.02 3.37 -1.86
N LEU A 524 15.73 3.39 -1.51
CA LEU A 524 15.24 4.13 -0.35
C LEU A 524 15.86 3.61 0.96
N ASN A 525 15.97 2.28 1.11
CA ASN A 525 16.58 1.67 2.28
C ASN A 525 18.07 2.03 2.41
N ARG A 526 18.82 1.99 1.30
CA ARG A 526 20.24 2.40 1.28
C ARG A 526 20.40 3.87 1.65
N ALA A 527 19.55 4.75 1.11
CA ALA A 527 19.56 6.17 1.47
C ALA A 527 19.21 6.41 2.93
N ALA A 528 18.21 5.70 3.46
CA ALA A 528 17.83 5.79 4.86
C ALA A 528 18.93 5.27 5.81
N ALA A 529 19.63 4.21 5.42
CA ALA A 529 20.74 3.65 6.21
C ALA A 529 21.98 4.57 6.20
N LYS A 530 22.26 5.26 5.09
CA LYS A 530 23.38 6.22 4.98
C LYS A 530 23.18 7.43 5.90
N GLU A 531 21.94 7.91 6.02
CA GLU A 531 21.58 9.09 6.83
C GLU A 531 21.29 8.78 8.32
N SER A 532 21.52 7.55 8.79
CA SER A 532 21.16 7.05 10.14
C SER A 532 21.92 7.69 11.34
N THR A 533 22.44 8.91 11.22
CA THR A 533 22.97 9.69 12.34
C THR A 533 21.90 10.62 12.92
N ASP A 534 21.92 10.80 14.25
CA ASP A 534 20.82 11.07 15.20
C ASP A 534 19.87 12.28 14.95
N ASP A 535 19.92 12.98 13.81
CA ASP A 535 19.00 14.11 13.54
C ASP A 535 18.90 14.55 12.05
N ARG A 536 18.92 13.61 11.10
CA ARG A 536 18.99 13.95 9.66
C ARG A 536 17.70 13.79 8.87
N TYR A 537 17.61 14.64 7.84
CA TYR A 537 16.51 14.77 6.91
C TYR A 537 16.92 14.13 5.59
N LEU A 538 16.18 13.14 5.09
CA LEU A 538 16.49 12.51 3.81
C LEU A 538 15.86 13.33 2.68
N THR A 539 16.72 13.91 1.86
CA THR A 539 16.39 14.82 0.77
C THR A 539 16.54 14.17 -0.61
N VAL A 540 16.09 14.88 -1.64
CA VAL A 540 16.31 14.50 -3.05
C VAL A 540 17.80 14.28 -3.36
N GLN A 541 18.70 15.06 -2.75
CA GLN A 541 20.13 14.96 -3.01
C GLN A 541 20.70 13.63 -2.53
N ASP A 542 20.28 13.16 -1.36
CA ASP A 542 20.78 11.93 -0.74
C ASP A 542 20.38 10.69 -1.56
N VAL A 543 19.12 10.65 -2.01
CA VAL A 543 18.63 9.60 -2.94
C VAL A 543 19.43 9.61 -4.22
N THR A 544 19.69 10.80 -4.75
CA THR A 544 20.37 11.00 -6.02
C THR A 544 21.83 10.55 -5.94
N GLU A 545 22.51 10.81 -4.81
CA GLU A 545 23.86 10.32 -4.53
C GLU A 545 23.87 8.78 -4.43
N VAL A 546 22.94 8.18 -3.69
CA VAL A 546 22.86 6.72 -3.56
C VAL A 546 22.61 6.03 -4.90
N ILE A 547 21.75 6.60 -5.75
CA ILE A 547 21.54 6.04 -7.08
C ILE A 547 22.81 6.15 -7.93
N SER A 548 23.50 7.30 -7.86
CA SER A 548 24.80 7.47 -8.51
C SER A 548 25.83 6.43 -8.03
N ASP A 549 25.83 6.10 -6.74
CA ASP A 549 26.70 5.08 -6.15
C ASP A 549 26.33 3.67 -6.64
N VAL A 550 25.03 3.36 -6.75
CA VAL A 550 24.53 2.06 -7.22
C VAL A 550 24.80 1.87 -8.72
N THR A 551 24.60 2.91 -9.54
CA THR A 551 24.68 2.79 -11.00
C THR A 551 26.04 3.21 -11.55
N HIS A 552 26.92 3.79 -10.73
CA HIS A 552 28.17 4.44 -11.15
C HIS A 552 27.99 5.52 -12.23
N VAL A 553 26.79 6.10 -12.32
CA VAL A 553 26.46 7.17 -13.28
C VAL A 553 26.28 8.47 -12.50
N PRO A 554 27.10 9.51 -12.75
CA PRO A 554 27.02 10.76 -12.01
C PRO A 554 25.66 11.42 -12.23
N ALA A 555 24.95 11.67 -11.12
CA ALA A 555 23.64 12.28 -11.15
C ALA A 555 23.58 13.70 -11.76
N ALA A 556 24.71 14.42 -11.79
CA ALA A 556 24.81 15.73 -12.43
C ALA A 556 24.65 15.67 -13.96
N ALA A 557 24.83 14.51 -14.59
CA ALA A 557 24.61 14.28 -16.02
C ALA A 557 23.12 14.11 -16.39
N VAL A 558 22.20 14.33 -15.45
CA VAL A 558 20.76 14.07 -15.58
C VAL A 558 19.95 15.34 -15.90
N THR A 559 20.60 16.46 -16.22
CA THR A 559 19.95 17.56 -16.95
C THR A 559 19.71 17.12 -18.40
N GLN A 560 18.57 17.49 -18.97
CA GLN A 560 18.02 17.00 -20.25
C GLN A 560 18.98 17.10 -21.47
N GLU A 561 20.10 17.82 -21.37
CA GLU A 561 21.06 18.03 -22.45
C GLU A 561 21.88 16.78 -22.83
N GLU A 562 22.15 15.84 -21.91
CA GLU A 562 23.00 14.67 -22.23
C GLU A 562 22.24 13.40 -22.57
N SER A 563 20.97 13.26 -22.20
CA SER A 563 20.12 12.16 -22.72
C SER A 563 20.02 12.21 -24.25
N ALA A 564 20.04 13.41 -24.85
CA ALA A 564 20.13 13.59 -26.29
C ALA A 564 21.51 13.21 -26.86
N LYS A 565 22.59 13.39 -26.10
CA LYS A 565 23.95 12.96 -26.50
C LYS A 565 24.14 11.44 -26.37
N LEU A 566 23.56 10.81 -25.35
CA LEU A 566 23.65 9.36 -25.11
C LEU A 566 22.79 8.53 -26.07
N LEU A 567 21.66 9.06 -26.56
CA LEU A 567 20.88 8.44 -27.64
C LEU A 567 21.57 8.51 -29.02
N ASN A 568 22.55 9.41 -29.18
CA ASN A 568 23.30 9.60 -30.43
C ASN A 568 24.59 8.78 -30.53
N VAL A 569 24.87 7.89 -29.58
CA VAL A 569 26.08 7.04 -29.58
C VAL A 569 26.18 6.12 -30.81
N PRO A 570 25.08 5.60 -31.44
CA PRO A 570 25.20 4.87 -32.70
C PRO A 570 25.57 5.78 -33.89
N LEU A 571 25.22 7.07 -33.81
CA LEU A 571 25.39 8.06 -34.88
C LEU A 571 26.82 8.64 -34.91
N LEU A 572 27.46 8.78 -33.75
CA LEU A 572 28.87 9.21 -33.63
C LEU A 572 29.86 8.16 -34.14
N ALA A 573 29.53 6.87 -34.01
CA ALA A 573 30.33 5.78 -34.59
C ALA A 573 30.25 5.77 -36.13
N LEU A 574 29.08 6.08 -36.70
CA LEU A 574 28.91 6.23 -38.15
C LEU A 574 29.59 7.50 -38.69
N HIS A 575 29.53 8.62 -37.95
CA HIS A 575 30.19 9.86 -38.36
C HIS A 575 31.72 9.73 -38.40
N THR A 576 32.32 9.01 -37.45
CA THR A 576 33.78 8.76 -37.43
C THR A 576 34.24 7.79 -38.51
N ILE A 577 33.40 6.84 -38.93
CA ILE A 577 33.66 5.98 -40.10
C ILE A 577 33.55 6.79 -41.40
N TRP A 578 32.57 7.68 -41.51
CA TRP A 578 32.36 8.52 -42.69
C TRP A 578 33.45 9.58 -42.87
N ASP A 579 33.88 10.23 -41.77
CA ASP A 579 34.98 11.19 -41.79
C ASP A 579 36.30 10.51 -42.22
N ASN A 580 36.57 9.29 -41.77
CA ASN A 580 37.77 8.54 -42.18
C ASN A 580 37.72 8.07 -43.64
N LEU A 581 36.56 7.64 -44.14
CA LEU A 581 36.39 7.24 -45.54
C LEU A 581 36.44 8.44 -46.50
N GLY A 582 35.78 9.54 -46.16
CA GLY A 582 35.80 10.79 -46.93
C GLY A 582 37.20 11.39 -47.00
N HIS A 583 37.96 11.34 -45.89
CA HIS A 583 39.32 11.86 -45.86
C HIS A 583 40.31 11.03 -46.70
N GLN A 584 40.15 9.71 -46.77
CA GLN A 584 40.96 8.86 -47.67
C GLN A 584 40.59 9.04 -49.14
N PHE A 585 39.30 9.15 -49.46
CA PHE A 585 38.83 9.39 -50.82
C PHE A 585 39.36 10.74 -51.36
N MET A 586 39.18 11.81 -50.57
CA MET A 586 39.69 13.15 -50.90
C MET A 586 41.21 13.17 -51.07
N LYS A 587 41.94 12.47 -50.20
CA LYS A 587 43.40 12.37 -50.29
C LYS A 587 43.85 11.65 -51.57
N ASN A 588 43.20 10.55 -51.95
CA ASN A 588 43.54 9.81 -53.17
C ASN A 588 43.11 10.52 -54.46
N TYR A 589 42.01 11.27 -54.43
CA TYR A 589 41.52 12.04 -55.57
C TYR A 589 42.37 13.28 -55.83
N LEU A 590 42.74 14.02 -54.77
CA LEU A 590 43.54 15.23 -54.88
C LEU A 590 45.03 14.95 -55.15
N LEU A 591 45.60 13.85 -54.63
CA LEU A 591 47.02 13.51 -54.87
C LEU A 591 47.32 13.08 -56.32
N LYS A 592 46.30 12.76 -57.13
CA LYS A 592 46.48 12.40 -58.55
C LYS A 592 46.55 13.60 -59.49
N LYS A 593 46.27 14.81 -59.01
CA LYS A 593 46.32 16.05 -59.81
C LYS A 593 47.26 17.05 -59.11
N LYS A 594 48.11 17.73 -59.89
CA LYS A 594 48.91 18.86 -59.37
C LYS A 594 48.06 20.13 -59.50
N PHE A 595 47.99 20.88 -58.42
CA PHE A 595 47.28 22.17 -58.34
C PHE A 595 48.28 23.23 -57.92
N ASP A 596 48.32 24.37 -58.62
CA ASP A 596 49.30 25.43 -58.35
C ASP A 596 48.71 26.55 -57.48
N THR A 597 47.38 26.64 -57.37
CA THR A 597 46.71 27.63 -56.50
C THR A 597 45.53 27.04 -55.72
N THR A 598 45.24 27.61 -54.55
CA THR A 598 44.11 27.22 -53.68
C THR A 598 42.74 27.41 -54.34
N GLY A 599 42.63 28.32 -55.33
CA GLY A 599 41.40 28.53 -56.11
C GLY A 599 41.06 27.35 -57.02
N GLU A 600 42.05 26.73 -57.67
CA GLU A 600 41.85 25.57 -58.55
C GLU A 600 41.38 24.32 -57.78
N ILE A 601 41.84 24.18 -56.54
CA ILE A 601 41.41 23.10 -55.64
C ILE A 601 39.92 23.26 -55.31
N LEU A 602 39.48 24.48 -55.02
CA LEU A 602 38.09 24.79 -54.69
C LEU A 602 37.14 24.56 -55.89
N ASP A 603 37.57 24.94 -57.09
CA ASP A 603 36.81 24.71 -58.32
C ASP A 603 36.68 23.23 -58.68
N GLU A 604 37.71 22.41 -58.41
CA GLU A 604 37.59 20.95 -58.61
C GLU A 604 36.72 20.27 -57.54
N ILE A 605 36.81 20.71 -56.29
CA ILE A 605 35.95 20.19 -55.21
C ILE A 605 34.46 20.46 -55.52
N ASN A 606 34.16 21.65 -56.05
CA ASN A 606 32.80 22.02 -56.44
C ASN A 606 32.25 21.26 -57.66
N LYS A 607 33.07 20.46 -58.35
CA LYS A 607 32.62 19.55 -59.43
C LYS A 607 32.34 18.13 -58.94
N ILE A 608 32.70 17.78 -57.70
CA ILE A 608 32.47 16.44 -57.14
C ILE A 608 30.98 16.29 -56.83
N PRO A 609 30.26 15.35 -57.47
CA PRO A 609 28.81 15.22 -57.32
C PRO A 609 28.37 15.03 -55.86
N GLU A 610 29.14 14.24 -55.09
CA GLU A 610 28.87 13.94 -53.68
C GLU A 610 29.02 15.20 -52.79
N PHE A 611 29.93 16.11 -53.12
CA PHE A 611 30.12 17.38 -52.40
C PHE A 611 28.98 18.37 -52.70
N ILE A 612 28.46 18.36 -53.93
CA ILE A 612 27.29 19.14 -54.34
C ILE A 612 26.02 18.64 -53.66
N GLU A 613 25.87 17.33 -53.44
CA GLU A 613 24.75 16.77 -52.69
C GLU A 613 24.84 17.05 -51.18
N ALA A 614 26.05 16.96 -50.61
CA ALA A 614 26.28 17.28 -49.20
C ALA A 614 25.95 18.76 -48.87
N THR A 615 26.33 19.69 -49.75
CA THR A 615 26.07 21.13 -49.59
C THR A 615 24.59 21.52 -49.77
N LYS A 616 23.78 20.67 -50.43
CA LYS A 616 22.33 20.90 -50.63
C LYS A 616 21.43 20.36 -49.50
N GLY A 617 21.98 19.73 -48.46
CA GLY A 617 21.28 19.53 -47.19
C GLY A 617 20.08 18.57 -47.21
N LYS A 618 20.21 17.39 -47.84
CA LYS A 618 19.31 16.22 -47.65
C LYS A 618 20.00 14.88 -47.93
N ALA A 619 21.00 14.50 -47.15
CA ALA A 619 21.49 13.12 -47.12
C ALA A 619 21.19 12.48 -45.76
N GLY A 620 19.92 12.21 -45.51
CA GLY A 620 19.49 11.05 -44.72
C GLY A 620 19.48 9.80 -45.62
N PRO A 621 19.45 8.58 -45.07
CA PRO A 621 19.92 7.38 -45.75
C PRO A 621 19.02 7.01 -46.92
N SER A 622 19.59 7.08 -48.12
CA SER A 622 19.07 6.35 -49.28
C SER A 622 20.25 5.79 -50.05
N LEU A 623 20.68 4.58 -49.66
CA LEU A 623 21.33 3.56 -50.48
C LEU A 623 21.60 2.35 -49.56
N LEU A 624 20.80 1.30 -49.78
CA LEU A 624 20.93 -0.12 -49.39
C LEU A 624 21.71 -0.49 -48.12
#